data_AF-K1SEV9-F1
#
_entry.id   AF-K1SEV9-F1
#
_cell.length_a   1.000
_cell.length_b   1.000
_cell.length_c   1.000
_cell.angle_alpha   90.00
_cell.angle_beta   90.00
_cell.angle_gamma   90.00
#
_symmetry.space_group_name_H-M   'P 1'
#
loop_
_entity.id
_entity.type
_entity.pdbx_description
1 polymer ?
#
loop_
_entity_poly.entity_id
_entity_poly.type
_entity_poly.pdbx_seq_one_letter_code
_entity_poly.pdbx_strand_id
1 'polypeptide(L)'
;MGKCCVSGAGSINVDYKTKTVEIDGVVYKEGDYISLNGTTGQVYAGQIETKAAELSGDFKELMDLCDKYTKMEIRTNADTPHDAEVARAFGAKGIGLTRTEHMFFDDQKIVAMREMILADSVEGREKALAKLLPYQKADFYGILKAMDGC
;
A
#
# COMPACT_ATOMS: atom_id res chain seq x y z
N MET A 1 -0.59 -3.60 0.11
CA MET A 1 -1.86 -3.25 0.78
C MET A 1 -3.04 -4.19 0.50
N GLY A 2 -3.24 -4.75 -0.70
CA GLY A 2 -4.31 -5.75 -0.94
C GLY A 2 -5.74 -5.27 -0.61
N LYS A 3 -5.94 -3.95 -0.51
CA LYS A 3 -7.23 -3.35 -0.14
C LYS A 3 -8.12 -3.23 -1.38
N CYS A 4 -9.41 -3.49 -1.19
CA CYS A 4 -10.42 -3.31 -2.22
C CYS A 4 -10.40 -1.87 -2.74
N CYS A 5 -10.36 -1.71 -4.07
CA CYS A 5 -10.35 -0.42 -4.74
C CYS A 5 -11.17 -0.51 -6.03
N VAL A 6 -12.00 0.49 -6.28
CA VAL A 6 -12.65 0.75 -7.57
C VAL A 6 -12.17 2.11 -8.03
N SER A 7 -11.53 2.17 -9.20
CA SER A 7 -11.00 3.40 -9.78
C SER A 7 -11.67 3.71 -11.12
N GLY A 8 -11.65 4.97 -11.54
CA GLY A 8 -12.29 5.40 -12.79
C GLY A 8 -13.82 5.46 -12.73
N ALA A 9 -14.41 5.58 -11.54
CA ALA A 9 -15.85 5.74 -11.35
C ALA A 9 -16.30 7.16 -11.77
N GLY A 10 -16.48 7.37 -13.09
CA GLY A 10 -16.78 8.69 -13.66
C GLY A 10 -18.12 9.30 -13.25
N SER A 11 -19.07 8.49 -12.74
CA SER A 11 -20.36 8.97 -12.24
C SER A 11 -20.33 9.52 -10.82
N ILE A 12 -19.19 9.44 -10.11
CA ILE A 12 -19.06 9.96 -8.75
C ILE A 12 -18.85 11.48 -8.77
N ASN A 13 -19.64 12.20 -7.99
CA ASN A 13 -19.44 13.60 -7.66
C ASN A 13 -19.20 13.75 -6.15
N VAL A 14 -17.99 14.19 -5.77
CA VAL A 14 -17.61 14.39 -4.37
C VAL A 14 -17.68 15.86 -4.01
N ASP A 15 -18.45 16.22 -3.00
CA ASP A 15 -18.47 17.56 -2.42
C ASP A 15 -17.80 17.54 -1.03
N TYR A 16 -16.57 18.07 -0.98
CA TYR A 16 -15.78 18.17 0.24
C TYR A 16 -16.34 19.19 1.26
N LYS A 17 -17.05 20.22 0.81
CA LYS A 17 -17.59 21.27 1.70
C LYS A 17 -18.78 20.75 2.49
N THR A 18 -19.67 20.03 1.82
CA THR A 18 -20.86 19.43 2.44
C THR A 18 -20.59 18.02 2.96
N LYS A 19 -19.42 17.45 2.65
CA LYS A 19 -19.03 16.07 2.95
C LYS A 19 -20.06 15.05 2.44
N THR A 20 -20.43 15.20 1.18
CA THR A 20 -21.36 14.31 0.49
C THR A 20 -20.72 13.71 -0.76
N VAL A 21 -21.24 12.56 -1.17
CA VAL A 21 -20.92 11.95 -2.46
C VAL A 21 -22.23 11.61 -3.18
N GLU A 22 -22.35 12.07 -4.43
CA GLU A 22 -23.43 11.70 -5.33
C GLU A 22 -22.95 10.61 -6.28
N ILE A 23 -23.73 9.53 -6.40
CA ILE A 23 -23.46 8.41 -7.32
C ILE A 23 -24.75 8.11 -8.07
N ASP A 24 -24.74 8.32 -9.39
CA ASP A 24 -25.90 8.09 -10.26
C ASP A 24 -27.20 8.74 -9.75
N GLY A 25 -27.10 9.96 -9.20
CA GLY A 25 -28.23 10.73 -8.65
C GLY A 25 -28.60 10.43 -7.20
N VAL A 26 -27.93 9.47 -6.54
CA VAL A 26 -28.13 9.16 -5.12
C VAL A 26 -27.06 9.86 -4.28
N VAL A 27 -27.50 10.66 -3.30
CA VAL A 27 -26.60 11.41 -2.39
C VAL A 27 -26.39 10.64 -1.09
N TYR A 28 -25.13 10.36 -0.78
CA TYR A 28 -24.67 9.78 0.48
C TYR A 28 -23.92 10.82 1.30
N LYS A 29 -24.05 10.76 2.62
CA LYS A 29 -23.39 11.62 3.59
C LYS A 29 -22.23 10.90 4.26
N GLU A 30 -21.34 11.67 4.87
CA GLU A 30 -20.34 11.13 5.79
C GLU A 30 -21.00 10.23 6.85
N GLY A 31 -20.54 8.98 6.92
CA GLY A 31 -21.08 7.96 7.84
C GLY A 31 -22.05 6.98 7.19
N ASP A 32 -22.57 7.26 6.00
CA ASP A 32 -23.42 6.31 5.27
C ASP A 32 -22.59 5.14 4.74
N TYR A 33 -23.20 3.95 4.74
CA TYR A 33 -22.54 2.75 4.24
C TYR A 33 -22.62 2.65 2.71
N ILE A 34 -21.47 2.35 2.11
CA ILE A 34 -21.33 1.89 0.74
C ILE A 34 -20.45 0.64 0.74
N SER A 35 -20.70 -0.28 -0.17
CA SER A 35 -19.92 -1.51 -0.31
C SER A 35 -19.24 -1.54 -1.68
N LEU A 36 -18.00 -2.02 -1.72
CA LEU A 36 -17.18 -2.03 -2.93
C LEU A 36 -16.77 -3.46 -3.29
N ASN A 37 -16.79 -3.78 -4.59
CA ASN A 37 -16.19 -4.99 -5.14
C ASN A 37 -15.08 -4.61 -6.12
N GLY A 38 -13.83 -4.72 -5.66
CA GLY A 38 -12.64 -4.40 -6.46
C GLY A 38 -12.32 -5.40 -7.57
N THR A 39 -12.98 -6.56 -7.61
CA THR A 39 -12.84 -7.56 -8.68
C THR A 39 -13.74 -7.24 -9.86
N THR A 40 -14.99 -6.83 -9.61
CA THR A 40 -15.97 -6.50 -10.67
C THR A 40 -16.06 -5.00 -10.96
N GLY A 41 -15.47 -4.16 -10.13
CA GLY A 41 -15.56 -2.70 -10.24
C GLY A 41 -16.91 -2.12 -9.77
N GLN A 42 -17.74 -2.92 -9.09
CA GLN A 42 -19.08 -2.52 -8.70
C GLN A 42 -19.10 -1.79 -7.34
N VAL A 43 -19.97 -0.78 -7.27
CA VAL A 43 -20.28 -0.03 -6.05
C VAL A 43 -21.74 -0.32 -5.69
N TYR A 44 -21.98 -0.67 -4.43
CA TYR A 44 -23.30 -1.04 -3.93
C TYR A 44 -23.74 -0.08 -2.83
N ALA A 45 -25.02 0.27 -2.83
CA ALA A 45 -25.63 1.02 -1.74
C ALA A 45 -25.72 0.16 -0.48
N GLY A 46 -25.39 0.74 0.67
CA GLY A 46 -25.54 0.09 1.98
C GLY A 46 -24.39 -0.82 2.38
N GLN A 47 -24.59 -1.49 3.51
CA GLN A 47 -23.61 -2.40 4.11
C GLN A 47 -23.92 -3.85 3.68
N ILE A 48 -23.09 -4.40 2.80
CA ILE A 48 -23.13 -5.81 2.42
C ILE A 48 -22.25 -6.59 3.40
N GLU A 49 -22.77 -7.69 3.93
CA GLU A 49 -22.00 -8.57 4.81
C GLU A 49 -20.79 -9.17 4.07
N THR A 50 -19.61 -9.00 4.66
CA THR A 50 -18.37 -9.59 4.17
C THR A 50 -18.06 -10.85 4.96
N LYS A 51 -17.34 -11.77 4.33
CA LYS A 51 -16.71 -12.91 5.01
C LYS A 51 -15.22 -12.70 5.04
N ALA A 52 -14.60 -12.97 6.20
CA ALA A 52 -13.16 -13.03 6.28
C ALA A 52 -12.64 -14.13 5.34
N ALA A 53 -11.56 -13.84 4.63
CA ALA A 53 -10.87 -14.87 3.86
C ALA A 53 -10.21 -15.84 4.85
N GLU A 54 -10.66 -17.09 4.86
CA GLU A 54 -10.04 -18.16 5.65
C GLU A 54 -8.96 -18.82 4.79
N LEU A 55 -7.71 -18.77 5.26
CA LEU A 55 -6.64 -19.58 4.72
C LEU A 55 -6.78 -20.98 5.34
N SER A 56 -7.51 -21.86 4.66
CA SER A 56 -7.73 -23.24 5.12
C SER A 56 -6.44 -24.06 5.14
N GLY A 57 -6.45 -25.21 5.83
CA GLY A 57 -5.33 -26.16 5.82
C GLY A 57 -4.92 -26.59 4.41
N ASP A 58 -5.90 -26.80 3.53
CA ASP A 58 -5.70 -27.16 2.12
C ASP A 58 -4.86 -26.12 1.36
N PHE A 59 -5.02 -24.83 1.68
CA PHE A 59 -4.21 -23.78 1.06
C PHE A 59 -2.73 -23.95 1.40
N LYS A 60 -2.42 -24.29 2.65
CA LYS A 60 -1.03 -24.53 3.08
C LYS A 60 -0.44 -25.75 2.37
N GLU A 61 -1.18 -26.87 2.30
CA GLU A 61 -0.72 -28.08 1.60
C GLU A 61 -0.43 -27.81 0.12
N LEU A 62 -1.27 -27.00 -0.52
CA LEU A 62 -1.04 -26.56 -1.90
C LEU A 62 0.22 -25.69 -2.01
N MET A 63 0.43 -24.74 -1.10
CA MET A 63 1.62 -23.88 -1.11
C MET A 63 2.90 -24.70 -0.91
N ASP A 64 2.89 -25.71 -0.02
CA ASP A 64 4.03 -26.61 0.19
C ASP A 64 4.34 -27.42 -1.09
N LEU A 65 3.31 -27.82 -1.85
CA LEU A 65 3.47 -28.47 -3.14
C LEU A 65 4.07 -27.52 -4.19
N CYS A 66 3.57 -26.28 -4.25
CA CYS A 66 4.09 -25.24 -5.13
C CYS A 66 5.57 -24.96 -4.84
N ASP A 67 5.95 -24.81 -3.58
CA ASP A 67 7.33 -24.58 -3.16
C ASP A 67 8.25 -25.74 -3.54
N LYS A 68 7.77 -26.99 -3.49
CA LYS A 68 8.56 -28.17 -3.87
C LYS A 68 8.88 -28.25 -5.37
N TYR A 69 7.95 -27.84 -6.23
CA TYR A 69 8.08 -28.02 -7.68
C TYR A 69 8.36 -26.73 -8.44
N THR A 70 8.26 -25.56 -7.80
CA THR A 70 8.57 -24.29 -8.45
C THR A 70 10.05 -24.22 -8.82
N LYS A 71 10.32 -23.66 -10.00
CA LYS A 71 11.68 -23.31 -10.45
C LYS A 71 11.97 -21.83 -10.29
N MET A 72 10.92 -21.02 -10.16
CA MET A 72 11.02 -19.56 -10.06
C MET A 72 10.75 -19.15 -8.63
N GLU A 73 11.67 -18.40 -8.05
CA GLU A 73 11.49 -17.80 -6.73
C GLU A 73 10.47 -16.67 -6.82
N ILE A 74 9.54 -16.65 -5.85
CA ILE A 74 8.57 -15.57 -5.72
C ILE A 74 9.09 -14.58 -4.68
N ARG A 75 9.47 -13.40 -5.15
CA ARG A 75 9.85 -12.25 -4.31
C ARG A 75 8.70 -11.25 -4.28
N THR A 76 8.64 -10.45 -3.22
CA THR A 76 7.61 -9.43 -3.04
C THR A 76 8.04 -8.06 -3.53
N ASN A 77 7.06 -7.19 -3.80
CA ASN A 77 7.28 -5.75 -3.89
C ASN A 77 6.85 -5.16 -2.55
N ALA A 78 7.81 -4.66 -1.76
CA ALA A 78 7.55 -4.14 -0.42
C ALA A 78 8.39 -2.89 -0.17
N ASP A 79 7.69 -1.83 0.27
CA ASP A 79 8.26 -0.49 0.44
C ASP A 79 8.33 -0.07 1.92
N THR A 80 7.70 -0.84 2.81
CA THR A 80 7.67 -0.59 4.26
C THR A 80 8.06 -1.85 5.06
N PRO A 81 8.56 -1.71 6.30
CA PRO A 81 8.84 -2.87 7.16
C PRO A 81 7.62 -3.78 7.35
N HIS A 82 6.43 -3.20 7.52
CA HIS A 82 5.20 -3.95 7.68
C HIS A 82 4.83 -4.76 6.43
N ASP A 83 4.93 -4.18 5.23
CA ASP A 83 4.68 -4.92 3.99
C ASP A 83 5.67 -6.07 3.80
N ALA A 84 6.92 -5.89 4.22
CA ALA A 84 7.95 -6.93 4.19
C ALA A 84 7.62 -8.09 5.15
N GLU A 85 7.22 -7.79 6.38
CA GLU A 85 6.79 -8.80 7.37
C GLU A 85 5.60 -9.61 6.87
N VAL A 86 4.57 -8.93 6.35
CA VAL A 86 3.37 -9.56 5.82
C VAL A 86 3.74 -10.45 4.64
N ALA A 87 4.51 -9.94 3.68
CA ALA A 87 4.91 -10.72 2.52
C ALA A 87 5.74 -11.96 2.88
N ARG A 88 6.64 -11.84 3.87
CA ARG A 88 7.38 -12.98 4.40
C ARG A 88 6.46 -14.02 5.04
N ALA A 89 5.44 -13.60 5.79
CA ALA A 89 4.44 -14.50 6.36
C ALA A 89 3.64 -15.25 5.28
N PHE A 90 3.47 -14.66 4.09
CA PHE A 90 2.88 -15.30 2.91
C PHE A 90 3.86 -16.16 2.10
N GLY A 91 5.13 -16.30 2.54
CA GLY A 91 6.12 -17.19 1.90
C GLY A 91 7.03 -16.53 0.87
N ALA A 92 7.03 -15.20 0.74
CA ALA A 92 7.94 -14.50 -0.17
C ALA A 92 9.42 -14.78 0.19
N LYS A 93 10.23 -15.16 -0.81
CA LYS A 93 11.65 -15.53 -0.65
C LYS A 93 12.59 -14.32 -0.68
N GLY A 94 12.09 -13.13 -0.38
CA GLY A 94 12.84 -11.88 -0.50
C GLY A 94 12.02 -10.74 -1.11
N ILE A 95 12.63 -9.55 -1.18
CA ILE A 95 12.03 -8.38 -1.83
C ILE A 95 12.67 -8.19 -3.20
N GLY A 96 11.88 -8.23 -4.27
CA GLY A 96 12.35 -8.04 -5.65
C GLY A 96 12.38 -6.56 -6.06
N LEU A 97 11.56 -5.74 -5.42
CA LEU A 97 11.47 -4.30 -5.67
C LEU A 97 11.06 -3.56 -4.39
N THR A 98 11.87 -2.57 -4.02
CA THR A 98 11.54 -1.56 -3.00
C THR A 98 11.56 -0.20 -3.68
N ARG A 99 10.41 0.47 -3.71
CA ARG A 99 10.24 1.81 -4.29
C ARG A 99 10.47 2.85 -3.22
N THR A 100 11.61 3.53 -3.27
CA THR A 100 11.98 4.52 -2.26
C THR A 100 11.12 5.76 -2.34
N GLU A 101 10.52 6.05 -3.50
CA GLU A 101 9.61 7.16 -3.71
C GLU A 101 8.41 7.09 -2.76
N HIS A 102 7.92 5.88 -2.51
CA HIS A 102 6.79 5.64 -1.61
C HIS A 102 7.13 5.88 -0.14
N MET A 103 8.42 5.83 0.22
CA MET A 103 8.88 6.08 1.59
C MET A 103 8.76 7.56 1.99
N PHE A 104 8.61 8.48 1.02
CA PHE A 104 8.60 9.92 1.29
C PHE A 104 7.21 10.54 1.45
N PHE A 105 6.14 9.75 1.30
CA PHE A 105 4.76 10.28 1.40
C PHE A 105 4.28 10.55 2.83
N ASP A 106 5.08 10.20 3.84
CA ASP A 106 4.82 10.53 5.24
C ASP A 106 4.92 12.05 5.48
N ASP A 107 4.08 12.59 6.37
CA ASP A 107 3.84 14.02 6.60
C ASP A 107 5.13 14.81 6.91
N GLN A 108 6.11 14.17 7.58
CA GLN A 108 7.39 14.80 7.88
C GLN A 108 8.40 14.68 6.73
N LYS A 109 8.36 13.56 5.99
CA LYS A 109 9.31 13.25 4.91
C LYS A 109 8.98 14.05 3.65
N ILE A 110 7.69 14.31 3.40
CA ILE A 110 7.23 15.10 2.24
C ILE A 110 7.71 16.55 2.30
N VAL A 111 7.86 17.13 3.50
CA VAL A 111 8.37 18.51 3.68
C VAL A 111 9.84 18.58 3.26
N ALA A 112 10.67 17.64 3.73
CA ALA A 112 12.08 17.57 3.36
C ALA A 112 12.26 17.29 1.85
N MET A 113 11.38 16.47 1.25
CA MET A 113 11.38 16.23 -0.19
C MET A 113 11.01 17.49 -0.99
N ARG A 114 9.99 18.23 -0.56
CA ARG A 114 9.60 19.52 -1.20
C ARG A 114 10.71 20.56 -1.10
N GLU A 115 11.37 20.65 0.06
CA GLU A 115 12.52 21.53 0.26
C GLU A 115 13.67 21.19 -0.69
N MET A 116 13.94 19.90 -0.91
CA MET A 116 14.95 19.44 -1.88
C MET A 116 14.60 19.85 -3.32
N ILE A 117 13.33 19.70 -3.72
CA ILE A 117 12.85 20.04 -5.07
C ILE A 117 12.94 21.54 -5.33
N LEU A 118 12.59 22.36 -4.33
CA LEU A 118 12.54 23.82 -4.43
C LEU A 118 13.89 24.51 -4.15
N ALA A 119 14.97 23.76 -3.88
CA ALA A 119 16.25 24.35 -3.56
C ALA A 119 16.92 25.01 -4.78
N ASP A 120 17.27 26.29 -4.65
CA ASP A 120 17.92 27.11 -5.68
C ASP A 120 19.42 26.83 -5.85
N SER A 121 20.05 26.11 -4.90
CA SER A 121 21.47 25.80 -4.91
C SER A 121 21.75 24.35 -4.51
N VAL A 122 22.96 23.89 -4.85
CA VAL A 122 23.44 22.54 -4.48
C VAL A 122 23.51 22.40 -2.97
N GLU A 123 24.02 23.41 -2.26
CA GLU A 123 24.14 23.41 -0.79
C GLU A 123 22.77 23.36 -0.12
N GLY A 124 21.76 24.06 -0.66
CA GLY A 124 20.38 23.97 -0.18
C GLY A 124 19.80 22.57 -0.36
N ARG A 125 20.05 21.95 -1.53
CA ARG A 125 19.61 20.59 -1.85
C ARG A 125 20.26 19.55 -0.92
N GLU A 126 21.56 19.68 -0.66
CA GLU A 126 22.29 18.79 0.25
C GLU A 126 21.77 18.85 1.68
N LYS A 127 21.43 20.06 2.17
CA LYS A 127 20.81 20.23 3.49
C LYS A 127 19.44 19.54 3.58
N ALA A 128 18.61 19.65 2.54
CA ALA A 128 17.33 18.97 2.49
C ALA A 128 17.50 17.43 2.43
N LEU A 129 18.45 16.93 1.63
CA LEU A 129 18.80 15.51 1.57
C LEU A 129 19.30 14.95 2.91
N ALA A 130 20.07 15.73 3.66
CA ALA A 130 20.54 15.33 4.98
C ALA A 130 19.39 15.10 5.98
N LYS A 131 18.25 15.80 5.81
CA LYS A 131 17.02 15.56 6.59
C LYS A 131 16.33 14.25 6.21
N LEU A 132 16.43 13.82 4.95
CA LEU A 132 15.84 12.57 4.46
C LEU A 132 16.64 11.33 4.87
N LEU A 133 17.96 11.48 5.01
CA LEU A 133 18.89 10.39 5.34
C LEU A 133 18.49 9.56 6.58
N PRO A 134 18.18 10.15 7.76
CA PRO A 134 17.81 9.36 8.93
C PRO A 134 16.51 8.57 8.72
N TYR A 135 15.54 9.14 8.00
CA TYR A 135 14.28 8.47 7.70
C TYR A 135 14.49 7.25 6.81
N GLN A 136 15.19 7.43 5.68
CA GLN A 136 15.50 6.30 4.80
C GLN A 136 16.30 5.22 5.51
N LYS A 137 17.30 5.59 6.33
CA LYS A 137 18.08 4.60 7.11
C LYS A 137 17.19 3.79 8.04
N ALA A 138 16.25 4.44 8.73
CA ALA A 138 15.31 3.75 9.62
C ALA A 138 14.39 2.81 8.84
N ASP A 139 13.84 3.26 7.71
CA ASP A 139 12.96 2.45 6.87
C ASP A 139 13.71 1.21 6.32
N PHE A 140 14.90 1.41 5.76
CA PHE A 140 15.73 0.30 5.26
C PHE A 140 16.15 -0.66 6.37
N TYR A 141 16.52 -0.15 7.54
CA TYR A 141 16.83 -1.00 8.68
C TYR A 141 15.64 -1.89 9.06
N GLY A 142 14.43 -1.31 9.12
CA GLY A 142 13.21 -2.07 9.41
C GLY A 142 12.91 -3.12 8.34
N ILE A 143 13.06 -2.77 7.05
CA ILE A 143 12.85 -3.69 5.93
C ILE A 143 13.87 -4.85 5.96
N LEU A 144 15.16 -4.54 6.10
CA LEU A 144 16.22 -5.55 6.15
C LEU A 144 16.05 -6.47 7.35
N LYS A 145 15.65 -5.92 8.50
CA LYS A 145 15.35 -6.71 9.71
C LYS A 145 14.15 -7.62 9.51
N ALA A 146 13.08 -7.15 8.88
CA ALA A 146 11.90 -7.96 8.58
C ALA A 146 12.22 -9.14 7.64
N MET A 147 13.13 -8.93 6.70
CA MET A 147 13.56 -9.93 5.72
C MET A 147 14.79 -10.74 6.13
N ASP A 148 15.23 -10.64 7.40
CA ASP A 148 16.43 -11.35 7.86
C ASP A 148 16.28 -12.87 7.71
N GLY A 149 17.24 -13.50 7.04
CA GLY A 149 17.26 -14.94 6.73
C GLY A 149 16.37 -15.39 5.57
N CYS A 150 15.86 -14.45 4.75
CA CYS A 150 15.23 -14.77 3.46
C CYS A 150 16.27 -14.90 2.33
#